data_AF-X1QYE2-F1
#
_entry.id   AF-X1QYE2-F1
#
_cell.length_a   1.000
_cell.length_b   1.000
_cell.length_c   1.000
_cell.angle_alpha   90.00
_cell.angle_beta   90.00
_cell.angle_gamma   90.00
#
_symmetry.space_group_name_H-M   'P 1'
#
loop_
_entity.id
_entity.type
_entity.pdbx_description
1 polymer ?
#
loop_
_entity_poly.entity_id
_entity_poly.type
_entity_poly.pdbx_seq_one_letter_code
_entity_poly.pdbx_strand_id
1 'polypeptide(L)'
;MKRLVCLLLVVSITGAGCAGADPNPIAMYLPGDEKKSCSVLKAEVANIGKGIAIRKSRQSKKEGENILWFVGGCFVIVPWFFMDVKGAERAEIDALQQRKDALLVIAADKDCGF
;
A
#
# COMPACT_ATOMS: atom_id res chain seq x y z
N MET A 1 -16.94 4.51 -42.90
CA MET A 1 -16.75 5.55 -41.85
C MET A 1 -17.17 5.07 -40.46
N LYS A 2 -18.39 4.57 -40.24
CA LYS A 2 -18.87 4.11 -38.90
C LYS A 2 -17.95 3.07 -38.22
N ARG A 3 -17.41 2.11 -38.98
CA ARG A 3 -16.49 1.07 -38.46
C ARG A 3 -15.12 1.61 -38.00
N LEU A 4 -14.61 2.66 -38.66
CA LEU A 4 -13.35 3.31 -38.29
C LEU A 4 -13.50 4.13 -37.01
N VAL A 5 -14.64 4.80 -36.84
CA VAL A 5 -14.97 5.54 -35.61
C VAL A 5 -15.08 4.59 -34.41
N CYS A 6 -15.73 3.43 -34.57
CA CYS A 6 -15.79 2.41 -33.51
C CYS A 6 -14.41 1.87 -33.13
N LEU A 7 -13.53 1.63 -34.10
CA LEU A 7 -12.19 1.11 -33.85
C LEU A 7 -11.31 2.12 -33.10
N LEU A 8 -11.38 3.40 -33.47
CA LEU A 8 -10.66 4.47 -32.77
C LEU A 8 -11.14 4.65 -31.32
N LEU A 9 -12.44 4.49 -31.07
CA LEU A 9 -13.03 4.54 -29.73
C LEU A 9 -12.57 3.38 -28.84
N VAL A 10 -12.50 2.16 -29.39
CA VAL A 10 -12.03 0.99 -28.62
C VAL A 10 -10.55 1.11 -28.27
N VAL A 11 -9.70 1.57 -29.21
CA VAL A 11 -8.25 1.74 -28.99
C VAL A 11 -7.95 2.84 -27.98
N SER A 12 -8.74 3.91 -27.95
CA SER A 12 -8.57 5.00 -26.98
C SER A 12 -9.01 4.63 -25.57
N ILE A 13 -10.02 3.76 -25.42
CA ILE A 13 -10.44 3.25 -24.10
C ILE A 13 -9.43 2.23 -23.54
N THR A 14 -8.83 1.38 -24.38
CA THR A 14 -7.85 0.38 -23.91
C THR A 14 -6.45 0.95 -23.69
N GLY A 15 -6.06 2.01 -24.40
CA GLY A 15 -4.76 2.66 -24.25
C GLY A 15 -4.59 3.54 -23.00
N ALA A 16 -5.69 3.93 -22.34
CA ALA A 16 -5.64 4.79 -21.14
C ALA A 16 -5.47 4.02 -19.82
N GLY A 17 -5.35 2.68 -19.87
CA GLY A 17 -5.32 1.81 -18.70
C GLY A 17 -3.97 1.74 -17.97
N CYS A 18 -3.40 2.87 -17.53
CA CYS A 18 -2.37 2.84 -16.48
C CYS A 18 -3.08 2.92 -15.12
N ALA A 19 -3.82 1.86 -14.79
CA ALA A 19 -4.67 1.83 -13.60
C ALA A 19 -3.91 1.25 -12.40
N GLY A 20 -3.70 2.08 -11.39
CA GLY A 20 -3.16 1.71 -10.08
C GLY A 20 -1.75 2.25 -9.83
N ALA A 21 -1.57 2.90 -8.69
CA ALA A 21 -0.25 3.28 -8.20
C ALA A 21 0.57 2.01 -7.92
N ASP A 22 1.82 1.97 -8.37
CA ASP A 22 2.73 0.91 -7.99
C ASP A 22 3.10 1.06 -6.52
N PRO A 23 3.17 -0.04 -5.74
CA PRO A 23 3.61 0.02 -4.36
C PRO A 23 5.04 0.55 -4.28
N ASN A 24 5.30 1.40 -3.29
CA ASN A 24 6.66 1.83 -2.95
C ASN A 24 7.06 1.21 -1.59
N PRO A 25 7.34 -0.12 -1.55
CA PRO A 25 7.65 -0.79 -0.31
C PRO A 25 9.00 -0.32 0.23
N ILE A 26 9.08 -0.14 1.53
CA ILE A 26 10.35 0.15 2.19
C ILE A 26 11.16 -1.14 2.32
N ALA A 27 12.48 -1.04 2.21
CA ALA A 27 13.33 -2.19 2.44
C ALA A 27 13.24 -2.65 3.92
N MET A 28 13.11 -3.96 4.10
CA MET A 28 13.08 -4.60 5.43
C MET A 28 14.33 -4.25 6.24
N TYR A 29 15.51 -4.31 5.61
CA TYR A 29 16.80 -4.00 6.21
C TYR A 29 17.50 -2.88 5.43
N LEU A 30 18.08 -1.93 6.17
CA LEU A 30 18.92 -0.87 5.61
C LEU A 30 20.37 -1.05 6.10
N PRO A 31 21.37 -0.82 5.23
CA PRO A 31 22.76 -0.85 5.63
C PRO A 31 23.01 0.20 6.73
N GLY A 32 23.48 -0.26 7.89
CA GLY A 32 23.71 0.60 9.06
C GLY A 32 22.62 0.53 10.14
N ASP A 33 21.54 -0.24 9.96
CA ASP A 33 20.56 -0.50 11.03
C ASP A 33 21.24 -1.09 12.29
N GLU A 34 22.28 -1.91 12.10
CA GLU A 34 23.12 -2.45 13.18
C GLU A 34 23.96 -1.42 13.93
N LYS A 35 24.19 -0.22 13.38
CA LYS A 35 24.96 0.83 14.05
C LYS A 35 24.09 1.83 14.81
N LYS A 36 22.76 1.71 14.72
CA LYS A 36 21.82 2.62 15.40
C LYS A 36 21.85 2.43 16.92
N SER A 37 21.72 3.51 17.67
CA SER A 37 21.56 3.46 19.13
C SER A 37 20.15 3.02 19.52
N CYS A 38 19.98 2.48 20.73
CA CYS A 38 18.68 2.04 21.22
C CYS A 38 17.62 3.15 21.24
N SER A 39 18.00 4.41 21.49
CA SER A 39 17.08 5.55 21.43
C SER A 39 16.56 5.80 20.01
N VAL A 40 17.43 5.69 19.01
CA VAL A 40 17.06 5.82 17.59
C VAL A 40 16.18 4.66 17.15
N LEU A 41 16.51 3.42 17.54
CA LEU A 41 15.69 2.24 17.24
C LEU A 41 14.29 2.36 17.82
N LYS A 42 14.15 2.78 19.09
CA LYS A 42 12.84 3.00 19.73
C LYS A 42 12.03 4.08 19.03
N ALA A 43 12.67 5.21 18.69
CA ALA A 43 12.02 6.30 17.97
C ALA A 43 11.54 5.86 16.58
N GLU A 44 12.35 5.07 15.87
CA GLU A 44 12.02 4.56 14.54
C GLU A 44 10.89 3.53 14.56
N VAL A 45 10.93 2.57 15.49
CA VAL A 45 9.84 1.61 15.69
C VAL A 45 8.53 2.33 16.02
N ALA A 46 8.56 3.34 16.89
CA ALA A 46 7.39 4.15 17.22
C ALA A 46 6.87 4.95 16.01
N ASN A 47 7.77 5.51 15.20
CA ASN A 47 7.40 6.25 14.00
C ASN A 47 6.76 5.34 12.94
N ILE A 48 7.34 4.15 12.71
CA ILE A 48 6.78 3.13 11.81
C ILE A 48 5.40 2.68 12.31
N GLY A 49 5.25 2.45 13.62
CA GLY A 49 3.96 2.09 14.22
C GLY A 49 2.86 3.13 13.97
N LYS A 50 3.17 4.43 14.10
CA LYS A 50 2.24 5.51 13.74
C LYS A 50 1.90 5.50 12.25
N GLY A 51 2.90 5.29 11.39
CA GLY A 51 2.72 5.15 9.94
C GLY A 51 1.74 4.04 9.58
N ILE A 52 1.92 2.84 10.16
CA ILE A 52 1.02 1.69 9.96
C ILE A 52 -0.41 2.03 10.37
N ALA A 53 -0.60 2.64 11.55
CA ALA A 53 -1.94 2.98 12.06
C ALA A 53 -2.68 3.97 11.14
N ILE A 54 -1.99 4.99 10.64
CA ILE A 54 -2.56 5.98 9.71
C ILE A 54 -2.96 5.31 8.40
N ARG A 55 -2.10 4.47 7.82
CA ARG A 55 -2.38 3.77 6.56
C ARG A 55 -3.53 2.78 6.70
N LYS A 56 -3.55 2.00 7.78
CA LYS A 56 -4.66 1.07 8.08
C LYS A 56 -6.01 1.80 8.23
N SER A 57 -6.02 2.99 8.83
CA SER A 57 -7.24 3.80 8.95
C SER A 57 -7.73 4.38 7.61
N ARG A 58 -6.82 4.62 6.67
CA ARG A 58 -7.15 5.05 5.30
C ARG A 58 -7.67 3.88 4.48
N GLN A 59 -7.02 2.72 4.58
CA GLN A 59 -7.46 1.49 3.94
C GLN A 59 -8.89 1.12 4.36
N SER A 60 -9.20 1.14 5.67
CA SER A 60 -10.54 0.78 6.14
C SER A 60 -11.63 1.72 5.65
N LYS A 61 -11.34 3.02 5.52
CA LYS A 61 -12.27 4.00 4.93
C LYS A 61 -12.53 3.71 3.44
N LYS A 62 -11.48 3.45 2.66
CA LYS A 62 -11.61 3.09 1.24
C LYS A 62 -12.38 1.79 1.05
N GLU A 63 -12.10 0.77 1.87
CA GLU A 63 -12.84 -0.50 1.84
C GLU A 63 -14.32 -0.28 2.16
N GLY A 64 -14.65 0.57 3.14
CA GLY A 64 -16.03 0.94 3.46
C GLY A 64 -16.75 1.68 2.33
N GLU A 65 -16.09 2.65 1.70
CA GLU A 65 -16.65 3.37 0.54
C GLU A 65 -16.85 2.43 -0.65
N ASN A 66 -15.88 1.56 -0.93
CA ASN A 66 -15.99 0.57 -2.02
C ASN A 66 -17.15 -0.41 -1.77
N ILE A 67 -17.34 -0.88 -0.54
CA ILE A 67 -18.49 -1.71 -0.16
C ILE A 67 -19.80 -0.94 -0.33
N LEU A 68 -19.85 0.34 0.04
CA LEU A 68 -21.03 1.17 -0.11
C LEU A 68 -21.40 1.36 -1.58
N TRP A 69 -20.43 1.66 -2.45
CA TRP A 69 -20.65 1.74 -3.90
C TRP A 69 -21.04 0.40 -4.51
N PHE A 70 -20.51 -0.70 -3.98
CA PHE A 70 -20.89 -2.06 -4.38
C PHE A 70 -22.36 -2.35 -4.08
N VAL A 71 -22.79 -2.13 -2.84
CA VAL A 71 -24.19 -2.34 -2.41
C VAL A 71 -25.13 -1.36 -3.12
N GLY A 72 -24.68 -0.13 -3.40
CA GLY A 72 -25.43 0.89 -4.12
C GLY A 72 -25.65 0.63 -5.61
N GLY A 73 -25.17 -0.49 -6.16
CA GLY A 73 -25.45 -0.90 -7.55
C GLY A 73 -24.69 -0.16 -8.65
N CYS A 74 -23.79 0.78 -8.30
CA CYS A 74 -22.91 1.46 -9.27
C CYS A 74 -21.79 0.55 -9.82
N PHE A 75 -21.69 -0.68 -9.32
CA PHE A 75 -20.56 -1.59 -9.51
C PHE A 75 -20.73 -2.67 -10.58
N VAL A 76 -21.80 -2.64 -11.36
CA VAL A 76 -22.24 -3.82 -12.14
C VAL A 76 -21.42 -4.05 -13.43
N ILE A 77 -20.70 -3.06 -13.99
CA ILE A 77 -20.05 -3.24 -15.31
C ILE A 77 -18.60 -2.74 -15.41
N VAL A 78 -18.26 -1.58 -14.83
CA VAL A 78 -16.94 -0.94 -15.05
C VAL A 78 -15.91 -1.15 -13.92
N PRO A 79 -16.26 -1.13 -12.62
CA PRO A 79 -15.23 -1.03 -11.58
C PRO A 79 -14.61 -2.35 -11.10
N TRP A 80 -15.05 -3.53 -11.58
CA TRP A 80 -14.38 -4.80 -11.27
C TRP A 80 -12.93 -4.86 -11.79
N PHE A 81 -12.62 -4.08 -12.84
CA PHE A 81 -11.28 -3.98 -13.41
C PHE A 81 -10.40 -2.86 -12.80
N PHE A 82 -10.98 -1.93 -12.04
CA PHE A 82 -10.31 -0.67 -11.66
C PHE A 82 -10.30 -0.34 -10.17
N MET A 83 -10.91 -1.15 -9.30
CA MET A 83 -10.71 -1.03 -7.86
C MET A 83 -9.36 -1.60 -7.45
N ASP A 84 -8.42 -0.72 -7.05
CA ASP A 84 -7.17 -0.97 -6.31
C ASP A 84 -6.57 -2.38 -6.48
N VAL A 85 -6.47 -2.84 -7.73
CA VAL A 85 -6.13 -4.23 -8.10
C VAL A 85 -4.70 -4.60 -7.68
N LYS A 86 -3.85 -3.60 -7.45
CA LYS A 86 -2.45 -3.81 -7.13
C LYS A 86 -2.21 -4.12 -5.65
N GLY A 87 -3.20 -3.95 -4.78
CA GLY A 87 -3.02 -4.17 -3.33
C GLY A 87 -1.88 -3.34 -2.76
N ALA A 88 -1.56 -2.20 -3.39
CA ALA A 88 -0.32 -1.47 -3.14
C ALA A 88 -0.24 -0.97 -1.70
N GLU A 89 -1.37 -0.51 -1.14
CA GLU A 89 -1.46 -0.07 0.25
C GLU A 89 -1.27 -1.22 1.25
N ARG A 90 -1.75 -2.43 0.93
CA ARG A 90 -1.49 -3.63 1.75
C ARG A 90 -0.02 -4.04 1.69
N ALA A 91 0.57 -4.06 0.50
CA ALA A 91 1.99 -4.34 0.31
C ALA A 91 2.90 -3.33 1.05
N GLU A 92 2.52 -2.04 1.08
CA GLU A 92 3.23 -1.01 1.86
C GLU A 92 3.09 -1.24 3.37
N ILE A 93 1.90 -1.61 3.86
CA ILE A 93 1.67 -1.92 5.27
C ILE A 93 2.48 -3.15 5.68
N ASP A 94 2.49 -4.20 4.86
CA ASP A 94 3.24 -5.43 5.12
C ASP A 94 4.76 -5.15 5.12
N ALA A 95 5.26 -4.35 4.18
CA ALA A 95 6.66 -3.92 4.16
C ALA A 95 7.05 -3.11 5.41
N LEU A 96 6.16 -2.21 5.86
CA LEU A 96 6.34 -1.46 7.12
C LEU A 96 6.37 -2.39 8.35
N GLN A 97 5.51 -3.40 8.38
CA GLN A 97 5.50 -4.41 9.46
C GLN A 97 6.79 -5.22 9.46
N GLN A 98 7.20 -5.75 8.31
CA GLN A 98 8.45 -6.51 8.17
C GLN A 98 9.67 -5.70 8.63
N ARG A 99 9.76 -4.42 8.25
CA ARG A 99 10.83 -3.54 8.74
C ARG A 99 10.77 -3.36 10.26
N LYS A 100 9.58 -3.09 10.81
CA LYS A 100 9.40 -2.92 12.26
C LYS A 100 9.88 -4.18 13.00
N ASP A 101 9.52 -5.36 12.51
CA ASP A 101 9.91 -6.63 13.12
C ASP A 101 11.42 -6.87 13.00
N ALA A 102 12.04 -6.53 11.86
CA ALA A 102 13.49 -6.57 11.69
C ALA A 102 14.22 -5.65 12.70
N LEU A 103 13.72 -4.43 12.92
CA LEU A 103 14.28 -3.51 13.90
C LEU A 103 14.10 -4.01 15.34
N LEU A 104 13.01 -4.73 15.63
CA LEU A 104 12.79 -5.36 16.94
C LEU A 104 13.77 -6.49 17.21
N VAL A 105 14.14 -7.27 16.19
CA VAL A 105 15.20 -8.30 16.31
C VAL A 105 16.55 -7.64 16.63
N ILE A 106 16.95 -6.61 15.88
CA ILE A 106 18.21 -5.88 16.13
C ILE A 106 18.22 -5.23 17.52
N ALA A 107 17.06 -4.75 17.97
CA ALA A 107 16.90 -4.20 19.30
C ALA A 107 17.02 -5.24 20.41
N ALA A 108 16.48 -6.45 20.19
CA ALA A 108 16.60 -7.57 21.12
C ALA A 108 18.06 -8.04 21.22
N ASP A 109 18.77 -8.13 20.08
CA ASP A 109 20.19 -8.47 20.03
C ASP A 109 21.07 -7.46 20.80
N LYS A 110 20.62 -6.20 20.86
CA LYS A 110 21.29 -5.10 21.59
C LYS A 110 20.81 -4.91 23.02
N ASP A 111 19.88 -5.75 23.48
CA ASP A 111 19.25 -5.67 24.79
C ASP A 111 18.67 -4.27 25.10
N CYS A 112 18.01 -3.67 24.09
CA CYS A 112 17.53 -2.29 24.19
C CYS A 112 16.33 -2.11 25.14
N GLY A 113 15.83 -3.17 25.79
CA GLY A 113 14.71 -3.14 26.74
C GLY A 113 13.47 -2.47 26.17
N PHE A 114 12.78 -3.16 25.26
CA PHE A 114 11.54 -2.68 24.63
C PHE A 114 10.32 -2.81 25.54
#